data_AF-A0A849N1I0-F1
#
_entry.id   AF-A0A849N1I0-F1
#
_cell.length_a   1.000
_cell.length_b   1.000
_cell.length_c   1.000
_cell.angle_alpha   90.00
_cell.angle_beta   90.00
_cell.angle_gamma   90.00
#
_symmetry.space_group_name_H-M   'P 1'
#
loop_
_entity.id
_entity.type
_entity.pdbx_description
1 polymer ?
#
loop_
_entity_poly.entity_id
_entity_poly.type
_entity_poly.pdbx_seq_one_letter_code
_entity_poly.pdbx_strand_id
1 'polypeptide(L)'
;MFQHPARIRTARMAQGRGDVTMTWMYQDDPWDGGLPDYGCRLVGTADPVCEPESLAEPEAAAEASADPTPEQISAVQANLKAIQAFNDYLYPQGQTKIDNAYLLLSESDNRDPGLGIGLDIIEGAFSALGGGFGTAGAFAATFVSGMVASWTTSTPASLNTTFSDLLTRMQDTFLAVDQQLTEYIDDVAGNWNTSFSFNGQTATLSDLADIDFPIEQDSTFFPMMDAAIHGFDQNTWEYVLTTDFKVTAWVPAPPEPPLAGKESDPPIAYAQEVIEKHPAYYVTWSWVQGTGWLSQSGWDTFQFSLGGPATALHDAAISKDAAAYLFIDSTDGVTINPDGLFARKTVFTELGIPTETVYTQG
;
A
#
# COMPACT_ATOMS: atom_id res chain seq x y z
N MET A 1 32.01 -25.12 25.69
CA MET A 1 31.07 -25.35 26.81
C MET A 1 30.68 -23.97 27.32
N PHE A 2 29.50 -23.40 27.10
CA PHE A 2 28.19 -23.89 26.66
C PHE A 2 27.73 -23.11 25.42
N GLN A 3 27.11 -23.81 24.46
CA GLN A 3 26.34 -23.21 23.38
C GLN A 3 24.97 -22.81 23.94
N HIS A 4 24.58 -21.54 23.80
CA HIS A 4 23.19 -21.14 23.93
C HIS A 4 22.52 -21.29 22.55
N PRO A 5 21.45 -22.09 22.41
CA PRO A 5 20.70 -22.13 21.16
C PRO A 5 19.90 -20.84 20.98
N ALA A 6 20.06 -20.19 19.82
CA ALA A 6 19.18 -19.12 19.37
C ALA A 6 17.73 -19.64 19.39
N ARG A 7 16.83 -18.92 20.06
CA ARG A 7 15.40 -19.24 20.06
C ARG A 7 14.72 -18.46 18.96
N ILE A 8 14.18 -19.18 17.98
CA ILE A 8 13.33 -18.63 16.92
C ILE A 8 11.96 -18.35 17.53
N ARG A 9 11.49 -17.10 17.45
CA ARG A 9 10.06 -16.79 17.64
C ARG A 9 9.46 -16.46 16.28
N THR A 10 8.46 -17.24 15.89
CA THR A 10 7.66 -17.00 14.69
C THR A 10 6.44 -16.18 15.11
N ALA A 11 6.30 -14.96 14.60
CA ALA A 11 5.04 -14.23 14.65
C ALA A 11 4.35 -14.39 13.31
N ARG A 12 3.09 -14.85 13.32
CA ARG A 12 2.22 -14.86 12.14
C ARG A 12 1.39 -13.60 12.17
N MET A 13 1.53 -12.73 11.18
CA MET A 13 0.50 -11.76 10.85
C MET A 13 -0.25 -12.28 9.63
N ALA A 14 -1.55 -12.54 9.81
CA ALA A 14 -2.43 -12.89 8.71
C ALA A 14 -2.95 -11.59 8.09
N GLN A 15 -2.41 -11.22 6.92
CA GLN A 15 -3.09 -10.34 5.97
C GLN A 15 -3.53 -11.21 4.79
N GLY A 16 -4.75 -10.97 4.31
CA GLY A 16 -5.56 -11.90 3.53
C GLY A 16 -5.09 -12.28 2.12
N ARG A 17 -3.81 -12.16 1.75
CA ARG A 17 -3.27 -12.70 0.49
C ARG A 17 -1.80 -13.12 0.67
N GLY A 18 -1.58 -14.43 0.85
CA GLY A 18 -0.26 -15.08 0.77
C GLY A 18 0.58 -15.06 2.05
N ASP A 19 1.01 -16.23 2.52
CA ASP A 19 1.93 -16.38 3.66
C ASP A 19 3.33 -15.84 3.30
N VAL A 20 3.68 -14.64 3.74
CA VAL A 20 5.06 -14.14 3.71
C VAL A 20 5.76 -14.49 5.02
N THR A 21 6.77 -15.35 4.94
CA THR A 21 7.64 -15.65 6.09
C THR A 21 8.83 -14.68 6.10
N MET A 22 8.77 -13.62 6.89
CA MET A 22 9.95 -12.78 7.16
C MET A 22 10.75 -13.33 8.34
N THR A 23 12.06 -13.56 8.13
CA THR A 23 13.00 -13.97 9.18
C THR A 23 13.89 -12.78 9.53
N TRP A 24 13.77 -12.27 10.76
CA TRP A 24 14.68 -11.26 11.30
C TRP A 24 15.62 -11.89 12.33
N MET A 25 16.90 -11.48 12.31
CA MET A 25 17.83 -11.71 13.42
C MET A 25 17.93 -10.41 14.22
N TYR A 26 17.48 -10.43 15.48
CA TYR A 26 17.71 -9.34 16.42
C TYR A 26 18.57 -9.82 17.59
N GLN A 27 19.40 -8.92 18.09
CA GLN A 27 20.21 -9.06 19.31
C GLN A 27 19.43 -8.36 20.44
N ASP A 28 19.01 -9.11 21.47
CA ASP A 28 18.16 -8.61 22.56
C ASP A 28 18.93 -7.68 23.54
N ASP A 29 18.38 -6.50 23.82
CA ASP A 29 18.64 -5.72 25.05
C ASP A 29 17.44 -5.88 26.02
N PRO A 30 17.64 -6.01 27.34
CA PRO A 30 16.56 -6.29 28.29
C PRO A 30 15.98 -5.01 28.91
N TRP A 31 14.67 -4.83 28.82
CA TRP A 31 13.92 -3.91 29.69
C TRP A 31 12.74 -4.63 30.36
N ASP A 32 12.78 -4.63 31.70
CA ASP A 32 11.78 -5.07 32.66
C ASP A 32 10.60 -4.07 32.73
N GLY A 33 9.37 -4.58 32.78
CA GLY A 33 8.16 -3.78 32.98
C GLY A 33 6.95 -4.65 33.32
N GLY A 34 6.56 -4.66 34.61
CA GLY A 34 5.64 -5.62 35.22
C GLY A 34 4.16 -5.53 34.80
N LEU A 35 3.47 -6.67 34.92
CA LEU A 35 2.02 -6.83 34.79
C LEU A 35 1.30 -6.42 36.10
N PRO A 36 0.08 -5.86 36.06
CA PRO A 36 -0.67 -5.54 37.25
C PRO A 36 -1.32 -6.77 37.91
N ASP A 37 -1.33 -6.67 39.24
CA ASP A 37 -1.69 -7.63 40.27
C ASP A 37 -3.22 -7.82 40.35
N TYR A 38 -3.75 -9.01 40.02
CA TYR A 38 -5.14 -9.37 40.31
C TYR A 38 -5.19 -10.06 41.67
N GLY A 39 -5.70 -9.33 42.65
CA GLY A 39 -5.80 -9.76 44.05
C GLY A 39 -6.69 -10.99 44.23
N CYS A 40 -6.06 -12.15 44.41
CA CYS A 40 -6.68 -13.32 45.01
C CYS A 40 -6.08 -13.54 46.41
N ARG A 41 -6.88 -13.28 47.45
CA ARG A 41 -6.48 -13.51 48.85
C ARG A 41 -6.81 -14.96 49.23
N LEU A 42 -5.78 -15.80 49.37
CA LEU A 42 -5.91 -17.17 49.87
C LEU A 42 -6.08 -17.16 51.39
N VAL A 43 -7.19 -17.74 51.88
CA VAL A 43 -7.34 -18.20 53.27
C VAL A 43 -7.68 -19.69 53.22
N GLY A 44 -6.97 -20.48 54.01
CA GLY A 44 -6.91 -21.94 53.88
C GLY A 44 -8.15 -22.74 54.31
N THR A 45 -8.17 -23.95 53.73
CA THR A 45 -8.81 -25.21 54.13
C THR A 45 -10.33 -25.26 54.28
N ALA A 46 -11.03 -25.07 53.17
CA ALA A 46 -12.11 -25.92 52.64
C ALA A 46 -12.69 -25.19 51.41
N ASP A 47 -13.02 -25.94 50.36
CA ASP A 47 -13.36 -25.47 49.01
C ASP A 47 -14.12 -24.13 48.94
N PRO A 48 -13.55 -23.06 48.35
CA PRO A 48 -14.30 -21.85 48.06
C PRO A 48 -15.21 -22.10 46.85
N VAL A 49 -16.50 -22.27 47.12
CA VAL A 49 -17.57 -22.14 46.12
C VAL A 49 -17.72 -20.65 45.80
N CYS A 50 -17.28 -20.24 44.62
CA CYS A 50 -17.61 -18.93 44.07
C CYS A 50 -19.05 -18.98 43.53
N GLU A 51 -20.02 -18.52 44.31
CA GLU A 51 -21.31 -18.10 43.76
C GLU A 51 -21.11 -16.72 43.09
N PRO A 52 -21.47 -16.53 41.81
CA PRO A 52 -21.47 -15.21 41.22
C PRO A 52 -22.58 -14.38 41.88
N GLU A 53 -22.19 -13.31 42.56
CA GLU A 53 -23.11 -12.23 42.90
C GLU A 53 -23.79 -11.76 41.61
N SER A 54 -25.11 -11.88 41.60
CA SER A 54 -26.02 -11.29 40.63
C SER A 54 -25.83 -9.77 40.60
N LEU A 55 -24.84 -9.31 39.85
CA LEU A 55 -24.77 -7.94 39.37
C LEU A 55 -25.83 -7.81 38.29
N ALA A 56 -26.93 -7.15 38.64
CA ALA A 56 -27.89 -6.68 37.65
C ALA A 56 -27.11 -5.92 36.56
N GLU A 57 -27.21 -6.40 35.33
CA GLU A 57 -26.73 -5.67 34.16
C GLU A 57 -27.30 -4.24 34.25
N PRO A 58 -26.47 -3.19 34.21
CA PRO A 58 -27.01 -1.88 33.92
C PRO A 58 -27.67 -2.01 32.54
N GLU A 59 -28.98 -1.80 32.48
CA GLU A 59 -29.71 -1.54 31.24
C GLU A 59 -28.86 -0.55 30.44
N ALA A 60 -28.23 -1.05 29.37
CA ALA A 60 -27.59 -0.22 28.40
C ALA A 60 -28.67 0.74 27.93
N ALA A 61 -28.54 2.02 28.32
CA ALA A 61 -29.32 3.07 27.71
C ALA A 61 -29.00 3.01 26.22
N ALA A 62 -29.91 2.41 25.45
CA ALA A 62 -29.93 2.56 24.02
C ALA A 62 -30.03 4.07 23.79
N GLU A 63 -28.92 4.70 23.40
CA GLU A 63 -28.98 6.00 22.77
C GLU A 63 -29.92 5.81 21.59
N ALA A 64 -31.12 6.37 21.70
CA ALA A 64 -32.08 6.40 20.61
C ALA A 64 -31.32 7.03 19.43
N SER A 65 -31.11 6.27 18.35
CA SER A 65 -30.63 6.85 17.11
C SER A 65 -31.70 7.86 16.70
N ALA A 66 -31.45 9.15 16.97
CA ALA A 66 -32.37 10.19 16.58
C ALA A 66 -32.48 10.10 15.06
N ASP A 67 -33.71 9.94 14.56
CA ASP A 67 -33.96 9.98 13.12
C ASP A 67 -33.28 11.24 12.55
N PRO A 68 -32.61 11.13 11.40
CA PRO A 68 -31.83 12.24 10.87
C PRO A 68 -32.72 13.45 10.62
N THR A 69 -32.23 14.63 11.02
CA THR A 69 -32.93 15.89 10.76
C THR A 69 -32.90 16.23 9.26
N PRO A 70 -33.87 17.00 8.74
CA PRO A 70 -33.84 17.45 7.35
C PRO A 70 -32.54 18.17 6.96
N GLU A 71 -31.97 18.95 7.88
CA GLU A 71 -30.70 19.65 7.68
C GLU A 71 -29.54 18.68 7.53
N GLN A 72 -29.47 17.64 8.39
CA GLN A 72 -28.46 16.59 8.30
C GLN A 72 -28.59 15.78 7.00
N ILE A 73 -29.82 15.43 6.61
CA ILE A 73 -30.06 14.76 5.31
C ILE A 73 -29.54 15.62 4.17
N SER A 74 -29.85 16.92 4.18
CA SER A 74 -29.40 17.84 3.14
C SER A 74 -27.88 17.97 3.09
N ALA A 75 -27.19 17.95 4.24
CA ALA A 75 -25.74 17.99 4.32
C ALA A 75 -25.12 16.72 3.72
N VAL A 76 -25.62 15.54 4.11
CA VAL A 76 -25.18 14.25 3.55
C VAL A 76 -25.38 14.21 2.03
N GLN A 77 -26.54 14.65 1.53
CA GLN A 77 -26.80 14.71 0.09
C GLN A 77 -25.84 15.65 -0.66
N ALA A 78 -25.47 16.78 -0.06
CA ALA A 78 -24.52 17.71 -0.65
C ALA A 78 -23.12 17.09 -0.73
N ASN A 79 -22.67 16.43 0.35
CA ASN A 79 -21.37 15.76 0.38
C ASN A 79 -21.30 14.58 -0.59
N LEU A 80 -22.35 13.76 -0.69
CA LEU A 80 -22.40 12.66 -1.66
C LEU A 80 -22.30 13.16 -3.10
N LYS A 81 -22.94 14.28 -3.43
CA LYS A 81 -22.82 14.93 -4.74
C LYS A 81 -21.42 15.49 -4.98
N ALA A 82 -20.76 16.01 -3.95
CA ALA A 82 -19.37 16.47 -4.05
C ALA A 82 -18.41 15.30 -4.30
N ILE A 83 -18.60 14.16 -3.61
CA ILE A 83 -17.84 12.93 -3.85
C ILE A 83 -18.09 12.39 -5.26
N GLN A 84 -19.34 12.42 -5.74
CA GLN A 84 -19.67 12.03 -7.12
C GLN A 84 -18.95 12.92 -8.14
N ALA A 85 -18.98 14.24 -7.97
CA ALA A 85 -18.25 15.17 -8.84
C ALA A 85 -16.72 14.95 -8.78
N PHE A 86 -16.19 14.56 -7.62
CA PHE A 86 -14.78 14.17 -7.47
C PHE A 86 -14.47 12.88 -8.25
N ASN A 87 -15.33 11.86 -8.15
CA ASN A 87 -15.21 10.60 -8.90
C ASN A 87 -15.23 10.84 -10.42
N ASP A 88 -16.17 11.67 -10.89
CA ASP A 88 -16.29 12.08 -12.29
C ASP A 88 -15.03 12.79 -12.81
N TYR A 89 -14.41 13.63 -11.98
CA TYR A 89 -13.18 14.35 -12.34
C TYR A 89 -11.97 13.41 -12.37
N LEU A 90 -11.90 12.46 -11.45
CA LEU A 90 -10.80 11.50 -11.33
C LEU A 90 -10.76 10.53 -12.51
N TYR A 91 -11.91 10.05 -13.00
CA TYR A 91 -12.00 9.06 -14.07
C TYR A 91 -11.14 9.37 -15.31
N PRO A 92 -11.30 10.51 -16.02
CA PRO A 92 -10.49 10.81 -17.21
C PRO A 92 -8.99 11.00 -16.91
N GLN A 93 -8.65 11.42 -15.69
CA GLN A 93 -7.26 11.53 -15.26
C GLN A 93 -6.65 10.15 -15.04
N GLY A 94 -7.39 9.24 -14.40
CA GLY A 94 -7.01 7.83 -14.20
C GLY A 94 -6.78 7.10 -15.52
N GLN A 95 -7.64 7.30 -16.53
CA GLN A 95 -7.41 6.79 -17.89
C GLN A 95 -6.05 7.21 -18.44
N THR A 96 -5.72 8.49 -18.31
CA THR A 96 -4.46 9.04 -18.80
C THR A 96 -3.26 8.42 -18.08
N LYS A 97 -3.40 8.06 -16.80
CA LYS A 97 -2.34 7.37 -16.03
C LYS A 97 -2.11 5.95 -16.48
N ILE A 98 -3.18 5.20 -16.75
CA ILE A 98 -3.10 3.86 -17.36
C ILE A 98 -2.39 3.96 -18.71
N ASP A 99 -2.88 4.81 -19.61
CA ASP A 99 -2.29 4.96 -20.94
C ASP A 99 -0.80 5.35 -20.88
N ASN A 100 -0.43 6.26 -19.97
CA ASN A 100 0.96 6.68 -19.79
C ASN A 100 1.85 5.54 -19.31
N ALA A 101 1.40 4.72 -18.35
CA ALA A 101 2.17 3.57 -17.86
C ALA A 101 2.43 2.56 -18.99
N TYR A 102 1.40 2.15 -19.72
CA TYR A 102 1.54 1.23 -20.85
C TYR A 102 2.42 1.81 -21.97
N LEU A 103 2.29 3.11 -22.27
CA LEU A 103 3.13 3.78 -23.26
C LEU A 103 4.62 3.78 -22.86
N LEU A 104 4.94 4.18 -21.62
CA LEU A 104 6.32 4.28 -21.12
C LEU A 104 7.01 2.91 -21.04
N LEU A 105 6.23 1.87 -20.76
CA LEU A 105 6.68 0.49 -20.72
C LEU A 105 6.67 -0.19 -22.09
N SER A 106 6.12 0.46 -23.12
CA SER A 106 5.91 -0.12 -24.47
C SER A 106 5.07 -1.40 -24.45
N GLU A 107 4.11 -1.46 -23.52
CA GLU A 107 3.19 -2.57 -23.34
C GLU A 107 1.84 -2.29 -24.01
N SER A 108 1.05 -3.35 -24.24
CA SER A 108 -0.34 -3.23 -24.70
C SER A 108 -1.29 -3.83 -23.67
N ASP A 109 -2.33 -3.09 -23.31
CA ASP A 109 -3.42 -3.61 -22.48
C ASP A 109 -4.30 -4.55 -23.32
N ASN A 110 -4.08 -5.86 -23.17
CA ASN A 110 -4.85 -6.90 -23.86
C ASN A 110 -5.36 -7.99 -22.91
N ARG A 111 -5.42 -7.68 -21.61
CA ARG A 111 -5.86 -8.62 -20.58
C ARG A 111 -6.87 -7.93 -19.67
N ASP A 112 -7.96 -8.63 -19.35
CA ASP A 112 -8.81 -8.24 -18.23
C ASP A 112 -8.05 -8.55 -16.94
N PRO A 113 -7.69 -7.53 -16.15
CA PRO A 113 -6.97 -7.72 -14.89
C PRO A 113 -7.84 -8.42 -13.83
N GLY A 114 -9.12 -8.65 -14.13
CA GLY A 114 -10.09 -9.18 -13.18
C GLY A 114 -10.62 -8.09 -12.26
N LEU A 115 -11.74 -8.40 -11.59
CA LEU A 115 -12.43 -7.47 -10.71
C LEU A 115 -11.52 -6.89 -9.64
N GLY A 116 -10.81 -7.75 -8.89
CA GLY A 116 -10.01 -7.33 -7.73
C GLY A 116 -9.01 -6.22 -8.04
N ILE A 117 -8.31 -6.28 -9.17
CA ILE A 117 -7.31 -5.26 -9.53
C ILE A 117 -7.95 -3.93 -9.90
N GLY A 118 -9.07 -3.94 -10.63
CA GLY A 118 -9.81 -2.70 -10.92
C GLY A 118 -10.31 -2.02 -9.65
N LEU A 119 -10.71 -2.83 -8.65
CA LEU A 119 -11.10 -2.33 -7.33
C LEU A 119 -9.89 -1.78 -6.56
N ASP A 120 -8.79 -2.53 -6.52
CA ASP A 120 -7.55 -2.17 -5.81
C ASP A 120 -6.97 -0.84 -6.34
N ILE A 121 -7.09 -0.54 -7.64
CA ILE A 121 -6.65 0.74 -8.23
C ILE A 121 -7.48 1.93 -7.75
N ILE A 122 -8.82 1.79 -7.69
CA ILE A 122 -9.69 2.86 -7.19
C ILE A 122 -9.53 3.01 -5.67
N GLU A 123 -9.42 1.90 -4.94
CA GLU A 123 -9.06 1.90 -3.53
C GLU A 123 -7.76 2.67 -3.28
N GLY A 124 -6.76 2.46 -4.13
CA GLY A 124 -5.50 3.19 -4.16
C GLY A 124 -5.65 4.71 -4.24
N ALA A 125 -6.49 5.17 -5.16
CA ALA A 125 -6.76 6.59 -5.35
C ALA A 125 -7.40 7.24 -4.11
N PHE A 126 -8.42 6.61 -3.53
CA PHE A 126 -9.12 7.16 -2.37
C PHE A 126 -8.35 6.97 -1.06
N SER A 127 -7.60 5.88 -0.91
CA SER A 127 -6.77 5.63 0.28
C SER A 127 -5.66 6.67 0.46
N ALA A 128 -5.10 7.21 -0.63
CA ALA A 128 -4.11 8.29 -0.62
C ALA A 128 -4.61 9.57 0.09
N LEU A 129 -5.92 9.74 0.23
CA LEU A 129 -6.53 10.90 0.86
C LEU A 129 -6.49 10.84 2.40
N GLY A 130 -6.38 9.64 2.98
CA GLY A 130 -6.60 9.41 4.41
C GLY A 130 -5.61 10.10 5.35
N GLY A 131 -4.40 10.43 4.87
CA GLY A 131 -3.36 11.09 5.67
C GLY A 131 -3.28 12.60 5.53
N GLY A 132 -3.87 13.20 4.47
CA GLY A 132 -3.54 14.56 4.04
C GLY A 132 -4.62 15.62 4.24
N PHE A 133 -5.90 15.22 4.31
CA PHE A 133 -7.03 16.15 4.14
C PHE A 133 -8.03 16.13 5.30
N GLY A 134 -7.53 15.90 6.52
CA GLY A 134 -8.34 15.91 7.74
C GLY A 134 -9.46 14.88 7.72
N THR A 135 -10.61 15.22 8.32
CA THR A 135 -11.76 14.32 8.44
C THR A 135 -12.40 13.99 7.08
N ALA A 136 -12.44 14.94 6.15
CA ALA A 136 -12.96 14.71 4.80
C ALA A 136 -12.11 13.67 4.05
N GLY A 137 -10.77 13.80 4.11
CA GLY A 137 -9.85 12.82 3.51
C GLY A 137 -9.95 11.44 4.14
N ALA A 138 -9.96 11.36 5.48
CA ALA A 138 -10.09 10.11 6.20
C ALA A 138 -11.44 9.42 5.93
N PHE A 139 -12.52 10.19 5.86
CA PHE A 139 -13.83 9.66 5.49
C PHE A 139 -13.83 9.14 4.06
N ALA A 140 -13.34 9.92 3.08
CA ALA A 140 -13.32 9.51 1.69
C ALA A 140 -12.54 8.20 1.48
N ALA A 141 -11.37 8.10 2.12
CA ALA A 141 -10.57 6.89 2.13
C ALA A 141 -11.33 5.70 2.75
N THR A 142 -12.07 5.91 3.83
CA THR A 142 -12.80 4.81 4.50
C THR A 142 -14.06 4.41 3.73
N PHE A 143 -14.81 5.40 3.28
CA PHE A 143 -16.12 5.25 2.64
C PHE A 143 -15.99 4.64 1.25
N VAL A 144 -15.23 5.27 0.35
CA VAL A 144 -15.15 4.81 -1.04
C VAL A 144 -14.34 3.52 -1.14
N SER A 145 -13.19 3.43 -0.47
CA SER A 145 -12.42 2.18 -0.46
C SER A 145 -13.17 1.06 0.28
N GLY A 146 -13.88 1.36 1.37
CA GLY A 146 -14.70 0.36 2.06
C GLY A 146 -15.89 -0.13 1.22
N MET A 147 -16.54 0.78 0.48
CA MET A 147 -17.60 0.46 -0.48
C MET A 147 -17.06 -0.47 -1.57
N VAL A 148 -15.96 -0.08 -2.21
CA VAL A 148 -15.32 -0.86 -3.27
C VAL A 148 -14.81 -2.21 -2.76
N ALA A 149 -14.16 -2.26 -1.59
CA ALA A 149 -13.69 -3.50 -0.97
C ALA A 149 -14.84 -4.50 -0.71
N SER A 150 -16.04 -4.02 -0.36
CA SER A 150 -17.22 -4.87 -0.14
C SER A 150 -17.66 -5.64 -1.40
N TRP A 151 -17.37 -5.10 -2.59
CA TRP A 151 -17.76 -5.69 -3.88
C TRP A 151 -16.99 -6.96 -4.24
N THR A 152 -15.91 -7.26 -3.52
CA THR A 152 -15.27 -8.58 -3.57
C THR A 152 -16.19 -9.71 -3.08
N THR A 153 -17.17 -9.39 -2.23
CA THR A 153 -18.16 -10.34 -1.69
C THR A 153 -19.58 -10.09 -2.17
N SER A 154 -19.87 -8.87 -2.65
CA SER A 154 -21.18 -8.44 -3.13
C SER A 154 -21.05 -7.58 -4.39
N THR A 155 -20.59 -8.19 -5.49
CA THR A 155 -20.25 -7.50 -6.74
C THR A 155 -21.48 -6.86 -7.42
N PRO A 156 -21.45 -5.54 -7.74
CA PRO A 156 -22.47 -4.90 -8.55
C PRO A 156 -22.69 -5.59 -9.89
N ALA A 157 -23.94 -5.61 -10.37
CA ALA A 157 -24.30 -6.31 -11.59
C ALA A 157 -23.54 -5.79 -12.83
N SER A 158 -23.24 -4.50 -12.87
CA SER A 158 -22.43 -3.85 -13.92
C SER A 158 -21.01 -4.41 -14.03
N LEU A 159 -20.46 -4.97 -12.95
CA LEU A 159 -19.09 -5.50 -12.93
C LEU A 159 -19.01 -7.00 -13.28
N ASN A 160 -20.14 -7.68 -13.49
CA ASN A 160 -20.22 -9.12 -13.75
C ASN A 160 -20.05 -9.52 -15.23
N THR A 161 -19.71 -8.60 -16.12
CA THR A 161 -19.54 -8.84 -17.55
C THR A 161 -18.11 -9.24 -17.93
N THR A 162 -17.99 -9.94 -19.06
CA THR A 162 -16.71 -10.37 -19.64
C THR A 162 -16.05 -9.18 -20.34
N PHE A 163 -14.93 -8.70 -19.81
CA PHE A 163 -14.15 -7.60 -20.42
C PHE A 163 -12.82 -8.10 -20.98
N SER A 164 -12.10 -7.24 -21.72
CA SER A 164 -10.82 -7.59 -22.35
C SER A 164 -9.64 -6.69 -22.01
N ASP A 165 -9.86 -5.55 -21.34
CA ASP A 165 -8.81 -4.58 -20.97
C ASP A 165 -9.09 -3.91 -19.60
N LEU A 166 -8.03 -3.42 -18.95
CA LEU A 166 -8.08 -2.71 -17.66
C LEU A 166 -8.88 -1.41 -17.77
N LEU A 167 -8.82 -0.72 -18.90
CA LEU A 167 -9.51 0.55 -19.11
C LEU A 167 -11.04 0.41 -19.00
N THR A 168 -11.62 -0.63 -19.64
CA THR A 168 -13.06 -0.88 -19.56
C THR A 168 -13.45 -1.29 -18.15
N ARG A 169 -12.68 -2.19 -17.51
CA ARG A 169 -12.89 -2.60 -16.11
C ARG A 169 -12.91 -1.40 -15.17
N MET A 170 -12.00 -0.46 -15.38
CA MET A 170 -11.94 0.79 -14.63
C MET A 170 -13.19 1.64 -14.89
N GLN A 171 -13.57 1.86 -16.15
CA GLN A 171 -14.79 2.61 -16.50
C GLN A 171 -16.03 2.08 -15.79
N ASP A 172 -16.28 0.77 -15.81
CA ASP A 172 -17.46 0.22 -15.15
C ASP A 172 -17.41 0.35 -13.63
N THR A 173 -16.21 0.36 -13.05
CA THR A 173 -16.04 0.54 -11.60
C THR A 173 -16.36 1.98 -11.18
N PHE A 174 -15.90 2.98 -11.94
CA PHE A 174 -16.31 4.39 -11.71
C PHE A 174 -17.83 4.57 -11.85
N LEU A 175 -18.44 3.97 -12.89
CA LEU A 175 -19.90 4.01 -13.07
C LEU A 175 -20.65 3.32 -11.92
N ALA A 176 -20.14 2.21 -11.40
CA ALA A 176 -20.73 1.52 -10.25
C ALA A 176 -20.65 2.37 -8.97
N VAL A 177 -19.56 3.11 -8.77
CA VAL A 177 -19.43 4.08 -7.66
C VAL A 177 -20.52 5.14 -7.78
N ASP A 178 -20.67 5.78 -8.94
CA ASP A 178 -21.69 6.83 -9.13
C ASP A 178 -23.11 6.31 -8.94
N GLN A 179 -23.38 5.09 -9.40
CA GLN A 179 -24.68 4.46 -9.24
C GLN A 179 -24.99 4.22 -7.75
N GLN A 180 -24.03 3.70 -6.98
CA GLN A 180 -24.21 3.48 -5.54
C GLN A 180 -24.35 4.79 -4.76
N LEU A 181 -23.60 5.84 -5.12
CA LEU A 181 -23.75 7.18 -4.55
C LEU A 181 -25.14 7.76 -4.84
N THR A 182 -25.65 7.56 -6.05
CA THR A 182 -27.00 8.01 -6.43
C THR A 182 -28.08 7.32 -5.58
N GLU A 183 -27.96 6.02 -5.35
CA GLU A 183 -28.87 5.29 -4.46
C GLU A 183 -28.87 5.86 -3.04
N TYR A 184 -27.69 6.21 -2.50
CA TYR A 184 -27.59 6.84 -1.18
C TYR A 184 -28.16 8.26 -1.16
N ILE A 185 -27.99 9.04 -2.24
CA ILE A 185 -28.57 10.40 -2.35
C ILE A 185 -30.10 10.33 -2.35
N ASP A 186 -30.68 9.36 -3.06
CA ASP A 186 -32.13 9.20 -3.22
C ASP A 186 -32.81 8.77 -1.90
N ASP A 187 -32.14 7.98 -1.06
CA ASP A 187 -32.66 7.52 0.25
C ASP A 187 -31.60 7.58 1.37
N VAL A 188 -31.20 8.80 1.75
CA VAL A 188 -30.25 9.01 2.87
C VAL A 188 -30.79 8.47 4.18
N ALA A 189 -32.08 8.67 4.48
CA ALA A 189 -32.68 8.26 5.74
C ALA A 189 -32.70 6.73 5.88
N GLY A 190 -33.02 6.00 4.80
CA GLY A 190 -32.98 4.54 4.77
C GLY A 190 -31.57 3.97 4.89
N ASN A 191 -30.55 4.72 4.47
CA ASN A 191 -29.15 4.31 4.48
C ASN A 191 -28.31 4.95 5.61
N TRP A 192 -28.95 5.61 6.58
CA TRP A 192 -28.28 6.43 7.59
C TRP A 192 -27.16 5.71 8.35
N ASN A 193 -27.41 4.45 8.72
CA ASN A 193 -26.50 3.62 9.52
C ASN A 193 -25.64 2.66 8.66
N THR A 194 -25.68 2.80 7.33
CA THR A 194 -24.84 1.98 6.44
C THR A 194 -23.38 2.25 6.78
N SER A 195 -22.65 1.19 7.10
CA SER A 195 -21.27 1.23 7.59
C SER A 195 -20.29 0.75 6.53
N PHE A 196 -19.16 1.42 6.44
CA PHE A 196 -18.08 1.15 5.51
C PHE A 196 -16.81 0.95 6.32
N SER A 197 -16.06 -0.11 6.03
CA SER A 197 -14.85 -0.43 6.78
C SER A 197 -13.67 -0.62 5.83
N PHE A 198 -12.57 0.06 6.14
CA PHE A 198 -11.36 0.03 5.36
C PHE A 198 -10.13 0.26 6.24
N ASN A 199 -9.08 -0.52 6.07
CA ASN A 199 -7.83 -0.42 6.84
C ASN A 199 -8.01 -0.28 8.36
N GLY A 200 -8.97 -1.01 8.93
CA GLY A 200 -9.28 -1.00 10.36
C GLY A 200 -10.03 0.25 10.86
N GLN A 201 -10.39 1.16 9.96
CA GLN A 201 -11.31 2.27 10.22
C GLN A 201 -12.72 1.90 9.77
N THR A 202 -13.71 2.48 10.45
CA THR A 202 -15.12 2.35 10.11
C THR A 202 -15.74 3.73 10.08
N ALA A 203 -16.51 4.01 9.03
CA ALA A 203 -17.31 5.21 8.89
C ALA A 203 -18.75 4.83 8.55
N THR A 204 -19.71 5.64 8.93
CA THR A 204 -21.13 5.47 8.55
C THR A 204 -21.57 6.59 7.61
N LEU A 205 -22.62 6.35 6.84
CA LEU A 205 -23.18 7.38 5.95
C LEU A 205 -23.56 8.66 6.72
N SER A 206 -24.02 8.51 7.96
CA SER A 206 -24.34 9.62 8.87
C SER A 206 -23.16 10.53 9.19
N ASP A 207 -21.91 10.05 9.12
CA ASP A 207 -20.73 10.86 9.43
C ASP A 207 -20.56 12.03 8.43
N LEU A 208 -21.13 11.90 7.23
CA LEU A 208 -21.20 12.99 6.25
C LEU A 208 -22.06 14.18 6.70
N ALA A 209 -22.83 14.06 7.77
CA ALA A 209 -23.58 15.18 8.31
C ALA A 209 -22.69 16.20 9.01
N ASP A 210 -21.52 15.77 9.49
CA ASP A 210 -20.57 16.57 10.28
C ASP A 210 -19.26 16.86 9.52
N ILE A 211 -19.20 16.50 8.24
CA ILE A 211 -18.04 16.68 7.35
C ILE A 211 -18.43 17.66 6.26
N ASP A 212 -17.48 18.50 5.85
CA ASP A 212 -17.56 19.29 4.62
C ASP A 212 -16.57 18.70 3.60
N PHE A 213 -17.06 17.89 2.67
CA PHE A 213 -16.27 17.37 1.56
C PHE A 213 -16.10 18.47 0.51
N PRO A 214 -14.87 18.73 0.03
CA PRO A 214 -14.62 19.88 -0.83
C PRO A 214 -15.35 19.77 -2.17
N ILE A 215 -15.90 20.90 -2.64
CA ILE A 215 -16.40 21.08 -4.00
C ILE A 215 -15.34 21.72 -4.89
N GLU A 216 -15.48 21.68 -6.21
CA GLU A 216 -14.47 22.18 -7.17
C GLU A 216 -14.03 23.63 -6.93
N GLN A 217 -14.90 24.46 -6.34
CA GLN A 217 -14.60 25.86 -6.03
C GLN A 217 -13.76 26.04 -4.76
N ASP A 218 -13.62 25.00 -3.93
CA ASP A 218 -12.86 25.05 -2.70
C ASP A 218 -11.35 24.91 -2.97
N SER A 219 -10.54 25.65 -2.20
CA SER A 219 -9.08 25.64 -2.36
C SER A 219 -8.44 24.28 -2.07
N THR A 220 -9.14 23.39 -1.37
CA THR A 220 -8.67 22.04 -1.01
C THR A 220 -9.02 20.99 -2.05
N PHE A 221 -9.94 21.27 -2.98
CA PHE A 221 -10.39 20.30 -3.97
C PHE A 221 -9.26 19.81 -4.88
N PHE A 222 -8.55 20.72 -5.54
CA PHE A 222 -7.46 20.34 -6.46
C PHE A 222 -6.28 19.68 -5.73
N PRO A 223 -5.81 20.15 -4.56
CA PRO A 223 -4.80 19.42 -3.79
C PRO A 223 -5.24 17.99 -3.43
N MET A 224 -6.52 17.79 -3.06
CA MET A 224 -7.08 16.48 -2.76
C MET A 224 -7.18 15.61 -4.02
N MET A 225 -7.58 16.20 -5.14
CA MET A 225 -7.61 15.55 -6.45
C MET A 225 -6.21 15.11 -6.91
N ASP A 226 -5.20 15.97 -6.79
CA ASP A 226 -3.82 15.66 -7.15
C ASP A 226 -3.28 14.47 -6.35
N ALA A 227 -3.61 14.40 -5.06
CA ALA A 227 -3.26 13.25 -4.22
C ALA A 227 -3.97 11.97 -4.66
N ALA A 228 -5.26 12.04 -5.01
CA ALA A 228 -6.00 10.89 -5.54
C ALA A 228 -5.44 10.41 -6.88
N ILE A 229 -5.12 11.33 -7.78
CA ILE A 229 -4.49 11.04 -9.09
C ILE A 229 -3.12 10.37 -8.87
N HIS A 230 -2.32 10.86 -7.93
CA HIS A 230 -1.03 10.26 -7.61
C HIS A 230 -1.17 8.84 -7.04
N GLY A 231 -2.10 8.63 -6.10
CA GLY A 231 -2.40 7.30 -5.55
C GLY A 231 -2.90 6.32 -6.61
N PHE A 232 -3.73 6.81 -7.54
CA PHE A 232 -4.19 6.04 -8.69
C PHE A 232 -3.00 5.59 -9.58
N ASP A 233 -2.10 6.53 -9.88
CA ASP A 233 -0.91 6.29 -10.71
C ASP A 233 0.02 5.26 -10.06
N GLN A 234 0.29 5.40 -8.77
CA GLN A 234 1.06 4.43 -7.99
C GLN A 234 0.47 3.02 -8.11
N ASN A 235 -0.84 2.86 -7.86
CA ASN A 235 -1.46 1.52 -7.92
C ASN A 235 -1.49 0.93 -9.33
N THR A 236 -1.63 1.78 -10.35
CA THR A 236 -1.51 1.36 -11.75
C THR A 236 -0.12 0.81 -12.04
N TRP A 237 0.94 1.52 -11.64
CA TRP A 237 2.31 1.07 -11.83
C TRP A 237 2.64 -0.17 -11.00
N GLU A 238 2.21 -0.23 -9.75
CA GLU A 238 2.37 -1.42 -8.91
C GLU A 238 1.76 -2.65 -9.58
N TYR A 239 0.54 -2.53 -10.12
CA TYR A 239 -0.10 -3.62 -10.84
C TYR A 239 0.72 -4.08 -12.06
N VAL A 240 1.08 -3.15 -12.94
CA VAL A 240 1.79 -3.50 -14.19
C VAL A 240 3.15 -4.13 -13.87
N LEU A 241 3.89 -3.56 -12.91
CA LEU A 241 5.20 -4.06 -12.51
C LEU A 241 5.14 -5.44 -11.84
N THR A 242 4.17 -5.68 -10.95
CA THR A 242 4.05 -6.97 -10.25
C THR A 242 3.55 -8.09 -11.16
N THR A 243 2.79 -7.75 -12.21
CA THR A 243 2.20 -8.72 -13.13
C THR A 243 3.15 -9.13 -14.25
N ASP A 244 3.81 -8.16 -14.90
CA ASP A 244 4.54 -8.41 -16.14
C ASP A 244 6.08 -8.23 -16.02
N PHE A 245 6.57 -7.68 -14.91
CA PHE A 245 8.00 -7.39 -14.72
C PHE A 245 8.67 -8.29 -13.66
N LYS A 246 10.01 -8.24 -13.63
CA LYS A 246 10.89 -8.91 -12.70
C LYS A 246 11.94 -7.94 -12.15
N VAL A 247 12.39 -8.25 -10.94
CA VAL A 247 13.65 -7.72 -10.42
C VAL A 247 14.75 -8.74 -10.71
N THR A 248 15.74 -8.38 -11.50
CA THR A 248 16.90 -9.24 -11.77
C THR A 248 18.04 -8.87 -10.82
N ALA A 249 18.44 -9.79 -9.96
CA ALA A 249 19.64 -9.69 -9.14
C ALA A 249 20.86 -10.17 -9.95
N TRP A 250 21.80 -9.27 -10.20
CA TRP A 250 23.03 -9.55 -10.94
C TRP A 250 24.11 -10.05 -9.99
N VAL A 251 24.58 -11.27 -10.22
CA VAL A 251 25.63 -11.91 -9.41
C VAL A 251 26.85 -12.18 -10.29
N PRO A 252 28.00 -11.53 -10.03
CA PRO A 252 29.22 -11.78 -10.79
C PRO A 252 29.79 -13.18 -10.52
N ALA A 253 30.22 -13.87 -11.59
CA ALA A 253 30.92 -15.15 -11.51
C ALA A 253 32.27 -15.08 -12.27
N PRO A 254 33.43 -15.23 -11.59
CA PRO A 254 33.62 -15.47 -10.14
C PRO A 254 33.28 -14.24 -9.27
N PRO A 255 33.12 -14.40 -7.94
CA PRO A 255 32.85 -13.28 -7.04
C PRO A 255 33.93 -12.19 -7.18
N GLU A 256 33.50 -10.95 -7.37
CA GLU A 256 34.40 -9.80 -7.39
C GLU A 256 34.95 -9.51 -5.99
N PRO A 257 36.19 -9.01 -5.88
CA PRO A 257 36.69 -8.53 -4.59
C PRO A 257 35.82 -7.36 -4.10
N PRO A 258 35.59 -7.24 -2.77
CA PRO A 258 34.77 -6.16 -2.23
C PRO A 258 35.42 -4.80 -2.54
N LEU A 259 34.58 -3.78 -2.74
CA LEU A 259 35.03 -2.42 -2.98
C LEU A 259 35.83 -1.92 -1.76
N ALA A 260 37.08 -1.51 -2.00
CA ALA A 260 37.96 -1.03 -0.94
C ALA A 260 37.36 0.22 -0.27
N GLY A 261 37.37 0.27 1.06
CA GLY A 261 36.79 1.38 1.82
C GLY A 261 36.91 1.21 3.32
N LYS A 262 36.11 1.97 4.07
CA LYS A 262 35.94 1.85 5.52
C LYS A 262 34.47 1.55 5.82
N GLU A 263 34.21 0.78 6.88
CA GLU A 263 32.84 0.46 7.34
C GLU A 263 32.00 1.71 7.65
N SER A 264 32.64 2.80 8.08
CA SER A 264 31.98 4.07 8.37
C SER A 264 31.68 4.92 7.13
N ASP A 265 32.07 4.47 5.94
CA ASP A 265 32.02 5.24 4.70
C ASP A 265 31.36 4.38 3.59
N PRO A 266 30.02 4.28 3.58
CA PRO A 266 29.30 3.46 2.61
C PRO A 266 29.49 3.99 1.18
N PRO A 267 29.44 3.11 0.16
CA PRO A 267 29.80 3.43 -1.22
C PRO A 267 28.67 4.16 -1.97
N ILE A 268 28.10 5.21 -1.37
CA ILE A 268 26.96 5.96 -1.91
C ILE A 268 27.30 6.57 -3.28
N ALA A 269 28.49 7.14 -3.44
CA ALA A 269 28.92 7.75 -4.70
C ALA A 269 29.01 6.72 -5.85
N TYR A 270 29.45 5.50 -5.55
CA TYR A 270 29.47 4.41 -6.52
C TYR A 270 28.05 4.00 -6.92
N ALA A 271 27.15 3.84 -5.95
CA ALA A 271 25.75 3.51 -6.23
C ALA A 271 25.07 4.58 -7.10
N GLN A 272 25.32 5.86 -6.81
CA GLN A 272 24.80 6.98 -7.60
C GLN A 272 25.34 6.98 -9.04
N GLU A 273 26.64 6.72 -9.24
CA GLU A 273 27.23 6.64 -10.58
C GLU A 273 26.63 5.48 -11.40
N VAL A 274 26.40 4.33 -10.78
CA VAL A 274 25.74 3.18 -11.44
C VAL A 274 24.32 3.56 -11.85
N ILE A 275 23.56 4.23 -10.97
CA ILE A 275 22.16 4.60 -11.23
C ILE A 275 22.04 5.71 -12.27
N GLU A 276 22.98 6.65 -12.31
CA GLU A 276 23.03 7.67 -13.37
C GLU A 276 23.22 7.02 -14.75
N LYS A 277 24.05 5.98 -14.83
CA LYS A 277 24.27 5.20 -16.07
C LYS A 277 23.11 4.27 -16.40
N HIS A 278 22.53 3.65 -15.36
CA HIS A 278 21.47 2.64 -15.44
C HIS A 278 20.27 3.05 -14.56
N PRO A 279 19.39 3.96 -15.03
CA PRO A 279 18.31 4.52 -14.21
C PRO A 279 17.29 3.49 -13.70
N ALA A 280 17.19 2.34 -14.35
CA ALA A 280 16.31 1.23 -13.95
C ALA A 280 16.92 0.33 -12.86
N TYR A 281 18.09 0.69 -12.31
CA TYR A 281 18.79 -0.11 -11.33
C TYR A 281 18.56 0.39 -9.90
N TYR A 282 18.76 -0.53 -8.97
CA TYR A 282 18.90 -0.31 -7.54
C TYR A 282 20.16 -1.00 -7.05
N VAL A 283 20.96 -0.28 -6.26
CA VAL A 283 22.24 -0.77 -5.75
C VAL A 283 22.18 -0.80 -4.23
N THR A 284 22.45 -1.96 -3.66
CA THR A 284 22.61 -2.12 -2.21
C THR A 284 24.04 -2.52 -1.88
N TRP A 285 24.41 -2.42 -0.62
CA TRP A 285 25.75 -2.77 -0.16
C TRP A 285 25.76 -3.32 1.26
N SER A 286 26.78 -4.12 1.58
CA SER A 286 27.03 -4.60 2.93
C SER A 286 28.53 -4.62 3.22
N TRP A 287 28.91 -4.30 4.46
CA TRP A 287 30.31 -4.34 4.87
C TRP A 287 30.72 -5.78 5.14
N VAL A 288 31.84 -6.19 4.54
CA VAL A 288 32.45 -7.49 4.75
C VAL A 288 33.79 -7.30 5.44
N GLN A 289 33.94 -7.91 6.60
CA GLN A 289 35.19 -7.94 7.34
C GLN A 289 36.06 -9.10 6.83
N GLY A 290 37.25 -8.79 6.32
CA GLY A 290 38.26 -9.80 6.00
C GLY A 290 38.70 -10.55 7.27
N THR A 291 38.71 -11.88 7.22
CA THR A 291 39.03 -12.77 8.34
C THR A 291 40.36 -13.54 8.21
N GLY A 292 41.08 -13.38 7.11
CA GLY A 292 42.34 -14.07 6.82
C GLY A 292 43.34 -13.26 5.99
N TRP A 293 44.56 -13.79 5.82
CA TRP A 293 45.69 -13.11 5.16
C TRP A 293 45.44 -12.72 3.69
N LEU A 294 44.55 -13.43 2.99
CA LEU A 294 44.16 -13.13 1.60
C LEU A 294 42.78 -12.48 1.46
N SER A 295 42.02 -12.29 2.55
CA SER A 295 40.70 -11.68 2.48
C SER A 295 40.79 -10.18 2.75
N GLN A 296 40.27 -9.38 1.84
CA GLN A 296 40.19 -7.94 2.00
C GLN A 296 38.87 -7.57 2.71
N SER A 297 38.93 -6.62 3.65
CA SER A 297 37.71 -5.95 4.12
C SER A 297 37.26 -4.90 3.10
N GLY A 298 35.96 -4.76 2.91
CA GLY A 298 35.40 -3.78 2.00
C GLY A 298 33.88 -3.87 1.93
N TRP A 299 33.30 -3.19 0.94
CA TRP A 299 31.87 -3.22 0.67
C TRP A 299 31.55 -4.20 -0.46
N ASP A 300 30.74 -5.20 -0.17
CA ASP A 300 30.06 -5.95 -1.22
C ASP A 300 28.92 -5.08 -1.76
N THR A 301 28.79 -5.02 -3.08
CA THR A 301 27.72 -4.27 -3.75
C THR A 301 26.85 -5.22 -4.55
N PHE A 302 25.55 -5.07 -4.45
CA PHE A 302 24.57 -5.88 -5.15
C PHE A 302 23.76 -4.98 -6.08
N GLN A 303 23.61 -5.41 -7.33
CA GLN A 303 22.89 -4.65 -8.35
C GLN A 303 21.63 -5.39 -8.74
N PHE A 304 20.53 -4.67 -8.75
CA PHE A 304 19.22 -5.15 -9.14
C PHE A 304 18.70 -4.30 -10.28
N SER A 305 18.15 -4.90 -11.33
CA SER A 305 17.49 -4.17 -12.42
C SER A 305 16.01 -4.49 -12.45
N LEU A 306 15.19 -3.48 -12.71
CA LEU A 306 13.76 -3.66 -12.98
C LEU A 306 13.55 -3.78 -14.49
N GLY A 307 12.91 -4.86 -14.93
CA GLY A 307 12.79 -5.15 -16.36
C GLY A 307 11.94 -6.38 -16.67
N GLY A 308 11.91 -6.72 -17.97
CA GLY A 308 11.44 -8.02 -18.42
C GLY A 308 12.43 -9.14 -18.07
N PRO A 309 12.21 -10.37 -18.57
CA PRO A 309 13.12 -11.49 -18.34
C PRO A 309 14.53 -11.19 -18.86
N ALA A 310 15.51 -11.16 -17.96
CA ALA A 310 16.88 -10.84 -18.31
C ALA A 310 17.67 -12.08 -18.77
N THR A 311 18.77 -11.84 -19.49
CA THR A 311 19.75 -12.88 -19.86
C THR A 311 21.16 -12.38 -19.57
N ALA A 312 22.15 -13.26 -19.63
CA ALA A 312 23.56 -12.86 -19.46
C ALA A 312 24.05 -11.82 -20.50
N LEU A 313 23.31 -11.58 -21.59
CA LEU A 313 23.69 -10.65 -22.66
C LEU A 313 22.76 -9.43 -22.77
N HIS A 314 21.65 -9.40 -22.04
CA HIS A 314 20.64 -8.37 -22.14
C HIS A 314 19.91 -8.24 -20.81
N ASP A 315 19.95 -7.05 -20.22
CA ASP A 315 19.35 -6.78 -18.90
C ASP A 315 17.82 -6.66 -18.94
N ALA A 316 17.25 -6.43 -20.13
CA ALA A 316 15.82 -6.23 -20.33
C ALA A 316 15.22 -5.14 -19.44
N ALA A 317 16.06 -4.18 -19.02
CA ALA A 317 15.66 -3.14 -18.10
C ALA A 317 14.59 -2.22 -18.71
N ILE A 318 13.70 -1.68 -17.87
CA ILE A 318 12.72 -0.68 -18.29
C ILE A 318 13.43 0.54 -18.92
N SER A 319 12.69 1.25 -19.78
CA SER A 319 13.22 2.43 -20.47
C SER A 319 13.69 3.50 -19.47
N LYS A 320 14.64 4.35 -19.90
CA LYS A 320 15.10 5.47 -19.07
C LYS A 320 13.97 6.43 -18.71
N ASP A 321 13.02 6.63 -19.61
CA ASP A 321 11.87 7.51 -19.39
C ASP A 321 10.91 6.90 -18.36
N ALA A 322 10.65 5.59 -18.45
CA ALA A 322 9.89 4.86 -17.43
C ALA A 322 10.57 4.96 -16.05
N ALA A 323 11.89 4.75 -15.99
CA ALA A 323 12.65 4.86 -14.75
C ALA A 323 12.67 6.29 -14.17
N ALA A 324 12.78 7.31 -15.03
CA ALA A 324 12.73 8.71 -14.61
C ALA A 324 11.35 9.10 -14.07
N TYR A 325 10.28 8.56 -14.66
CA TYR A 325 8.92 8.73 -14.16
C TYR A 325 8.69 8.02 -12.82
N LEU A 326 9.20 6.79 -12.70
CA LEU A 326 8.92 5.92 -11.57
C LEU A 326 9.65 6.34 -10.28
N PHE A 327 10.92 6.75 -10.36
CA PHE A 327 11.77 6.85 -9.17
C PHE A 327 11.96 8.26 -8.64
N ILE A 328 11.73 8.43 -7.34
CA ILE A 328 11.92 9.69 -6.61
C ILE A 328 13.39 9.98 -6.36
N ASP A 329 14.14 8.96 -5.96
CA ASP A 329 15.50 9.08 -5.44
C ASP A 329 16.51 8.38 -6.35
N SER A 330 17.81 8.59 -6.11
CA SER A 330 18.88 7.72 -6.62
C SER A 330 19.28 6.69 -5.56
N THR A 331 19.45 7.13 -4.33
CA THR A 331 19.81 6.32 -3.16
C THR A 331 19.04 6.86 -1.96
N ASP A 332 18.91 6.09 -0.88
CA ASP A 332 18.20 6.51 0.34
C ASP A 332 18.58 7.95 0.74
N GLY A 333 17.57 8.83 0.77
CA GLY A 333 17.71 10.24 1.16
C GLY A 333 18.21 11.21 0.07
N VAL A 334 18.39 10.76 -1.18
CA VAL A 334 18.86 11.59 -2.30
C VAL A 334 17.82 11.66 -3.41
N THR A 335 16.96 12.68 -3.36
CA THR A 335 15.93 12.93 -4.37
C THR A 335 16.54 13.39 -5.70
N ILE A 336 16.11 12.77 -6.80
CA ILE A 336 16.45 13.16 -8.18
C ILE A 336 15.23 13.62 -8.97
N ASN A 337 14.03 13.14 -8.61
CA ASN A 337 12.76 13.55 -9.18
C ASN A 337 11.72 13.65 -8.05
N PRO A 338 11.43 14.85 -7.52
CA PRO A 338 10.43 14.97 -6.46
C PRO A 338 9.01 14.57 -6.90
N ASP A 339 8.75 14.53 -8.21
CA ASP A 339 7.46 14.15 -8.80
C ASP A 339 7.41 12.66 -9.18
N GLY A 340 8.44 11.88 -8.84
CA GLY A 340 8.47 10.44 -9.06
C GLY A 340 7.41 9.71 -8.24
N LEU A 341 7.05 8.49 -8.66
CA LEU A 341 6.00 7.72 -7.99
C LEU A 341 6.47 7.01 -6.72
N PHE A 342 7.69 6.50 -6.70
CA PHE A 342 8.17 5.67 -5.60
C PHE A 342 9.63 5.96 -5.26
N ALA A 343 9.98 5.79 -3.98
CA ALA A 343 11.37 5.54 -3.62
C ALA A 343 11.82 4.22 -4.27
N ARG A 344 13.07 4.13 -4.74
CA ARG A 344 13.60 2.89 -5.36
C ARG A 344 13.46 1.70 -4.44
N LYS A 345 13.81 1.87 -3.17
CA LYS A 345 13.72 0.80 -2.19
C LYS A 345 12.32 0.17 -2.14
N THR A 346 11.26 0.97 -2.20
CA THR A 346 9.88 0.47 -2.20
C THR A 346 9.63 -0.44 -3.40
N VAL A 347 10.01 -0.01 -4.61
CA VAL A 347 9.83 -0.81 -5.83
C VAL A 347 10.58 -2.14 -5.76
N PHE A 348 11.84 -2.11 -5.31
CA PHE A 348 12.71 -3.29 -5.34
C PHE A 348 12.52 -4.24 -4.15
N THR A 349 11.89 -3.80 -3.06
CA THR A 349 11.83 -4.59 -1.81
C THR A 349 10.46 -4.71 -1.17
N GLU A 350 9.50 -3.84 -1.50
CA GLU A 350 8.21 -3.73 -0.80
C GLU A 350 7.02 -4.04 -1.71
N LEU A 351 7.07 -3.70 -3.01
CA LEU A 351 5.96 -3.93 -3.96
C LEU A 351 5.73 -5.41 -4.32
N GLY A 352 6.58 -6.34 -3.87
CA GLY A 352 6.38 -7.77 -4.13
C GLY A 352 6.66 -8.23 -5.58
N ILE A 353 7.39 -7.43 -6.36
CA ILE A 353 7.82 -7.81 -7.72
C ILE A 353 8.70 -9.07 -7.65
N PRO A 354 8.41 -10.14 -8.42
CA PRO A 354 9.19 -11.37 -8.33
C PRO A 354 10.66 -11.15 -8.71
N THR A 355 11.57 -11.68 -7.89
CA THR A 355 13.01 -11.56 -8.11
C THR A 355 13.59 -12.82 -8.76
N GLU A 356 14.47 -12.64 -9.75
CA GLU A 356 15.29 -13.68 -10.35
C GLU A 356 16.79 -13.40 -10.15
N THR A 357 17.64 -14.42 -10.30
CA THR A 357 19.10 -14.26 -10.18
C THR A 357 19.76 -14.66 -11.49
N VAL A 358 20.58 -13.76 -12.03
CA VAL A 358 21.36 -14.00 -13.25
C VAL A 358 22.85 -13.91 -12.92
N TYR A 359 23.59 -14.94 -13.31
CA TYR A 359 25.03 -14.99 -13.16
C TYR A 359 25.71 -14.41 -14.40
N THR A 360 26.49 -13.35 -14.24
CA THR A 360 27.29 -12.80 -15.34
C THR A 360 28.59 -13.58 -15.46
N GLN A 361 28.99 -13.94 -16.69
CA GLN A 361 30.31 -14.49 -16.94
C GLN A 361 31.30 -13.32 -17.01
N GLY A 362 32.28 -13.30 -16.10
CA GLY A 362 33.34 -12.29 -16.05
C GLY A 362 34.35 -12.37 -17.20
#